data_AF-A0A2D6N2G2-F1
#
_entry.id   AF-A0A2D6N2G2-F1
#
_cell.length_a   1.000
_cell.length_b   1.000
_cell.length_c   1.000
_cell.angle_alpha   90.00
_cell.angle_beta   90.00
_cell.angle_gamma   90.00
#
_symmetry.space_group_name_H-M   'P 1'
#
loop_
_entity.id
_entity.type
_entity.pdbx_description
1 polymer ?
#
loop_
_entity_poly.entity_id
_entity_poly.type
_entity_poly.pdbx_seq_one_letter_code
_entity_poly.pdbx_strand_id
1 'polypeptide(L)'
;VTVDTAALTAMGGVPETVRIGRLDEATGWIVVLPTTVDGNTVRAQTRLTSTFLVLALEQGSVADWVLPTGRMFTQAAGANAALRAGYPVEDVAGGPSFWAAFQQQGGVATLGYPVSQVFVRGGVVVQVLQKGVLQQWASGGGPVNLLNLLDLLSRAGFDAVLDQTYHIPVPRSTAEDTGLTWSELVARHLAIFEEDVPGLAAIRTRYEQTAASAGQDPIQRWGLPLSVKDYGPFVTLRTQRAAFQYWKVALPELGPEYVPGFVAIVNAGDIAKAVGYWPEESLFPVLIPQGAQRPEPGAVRSTVTTTAPPVAAATFLAPTPTPTA
;
A
#
# COMPACT_ATOMS: atom_id res chain seq x y z
N VAL A 1 2.75 -25.57 10.41
CA VAL A 1 4.08 -26.22 10.28
C VAL A 1 4.88 -25.93 11.54
N THR A 2 5.59 -26.91 12.09
CA THR A 2 6.36 -26.79 13.35
C THR A 2 7.73 -27.41 13.16
N VAL A 3 8.79 -26.69 13.55
CA VAL A 3 10.19 -27.12 13.43
C VAL A 3 10.91 -26.91 14.75
N ASP A 4 11.69 -27.91 15.18
CA ASP A 4 12.54 -27.88 16.39
C ASP A 4 13.86 -27.15 16.12
N THR A 5 14.27 -26.24 17.01
CA THR A 5 15.52 -25.49 16.88
C THR A 5 16.78 -26.31 17.09
N ALA A 6 16.73 -27.53 17.64
CA ALA A 6 17.91 -28.40 17.64
C ALA A 6 18.39 -28.66 16.19
N ALA A 7 17.47 -28.78 15.23
CA ALA A 7 17.79 -28.84 13.81
C ALA A 7 18.25 -27.49 13.24
N LEU A 8 17.81 -26.37 13.83
CA LEU A 8 18.13 -25.00 13.39
C LEU A 8 19.53 -24.54 13.86
N THR A 9 19.92 -24.89 15.09
CA THR A 9 21.27 -24.66 15.62
C THR A 9 22.31 -25.50 14.87
N ALA A 10 21.96 -26.73 14.47
CA ALA A 10 22.82 -27.57 13.63
C ALA A 10 23.07 -26.99 12.23
N MET A 11 22.19 -26.11 11.73
CA MET A 11 22.35 -25.37 10.48
C MET A 11 23.05 -24.00 10.67
N GLY A 12 23.56 -23.70 11.88
CA GLY A 12 24.23 -22.43 12.19
C GLY A 12 23.28 -21.22 12.30
N GLY A 13 21.97 -21.44 12.39
CA GLY A 13 20.97 -20.39 12.38
C GLY A 13 20.77 -19.71 13.74
N VAL A 14 20.59 -18.40 13.74
CA VAL A 14 20.01 -17.65 14.87
C VAL A 14 18.50 -17.87 14.83
N PRO A 15 17.83 -18.36 15.89
CA PRO A 15 16.40 -18.68 15.86
C PRO A 15 15.51 -17.53 15.33
N GLU A 16 15.91 -16.29 15.61
CA GLU A 16 15.22 -15.08 15.18
C GLU A 16 15.22 -14.86 13.66
N THR A 17 16.12 -15.51 12.92
CA THR A 17 16.21 -15.39 11.45
C THR A 17 15.60 -16.57 10.71
N VAL A 18 15.08 -17.55 11.44
CA VAL A 18 14.41 -18.70 10.85
C VAL A 18 12.98 -18.35 10.49
N ARG A 19 12.57 -18.67 9.26
CA ARG A 19 11.20 -18.48 8.76
C ARG A 19 10.68 -19.75 8.12
N ILE A 20 9.36 -19.84 8.01
CA ILE A 20 8.71 -20.86 7.21
C ILE A 20 8.28 -20.23 5.88
N GLY A 21 8.83 -20.75 4.78
CA GLY A 21 8.48 -20.36 3.42
C GLY A 21 7.45 -21.31 2.82
N ARG A 22 6.63 -20.80 1.91
CA ARG A 22 5.75 -21.58 1.03
C ARG A 22 6.19 -21.34 -0.41
N LEU A 23 6.48 -22.40 -1.17
CA LEU A 23 6.68 -22.28 -2.61
C LEU A 23 5.34 -21.97 -3.28
N ASP A 24 5.30 -20.92 -4.07
CA ASP A 24 4.19 -20.60 -4.96
C ASP A 24 4.48 -21.15 -6.35
N GLU A 25 3.85 -22.26 -6.73
CA GLU A 25 4.16 -22.96 -7.97
C GLU A 25 3.80 -22.17 -9.24
N ALA A 26 2.81 -21.28 -9.15
CA ALA A 26 2.39 -20.46 -10.28
C ALA A 26 3.44 -19.40 -10.64
N THR A 27 4.15 -18.91 -9.63
CA THR A 27 5.09 -17.79 -9.80
C THR A 27 6.55 -18.16 -9.57
N GLY A 28 6.81 -19.32 -8.96
CA GLY A 28 8.14 -19.73 -8.49
C GLY A 28 8.62 -18.99 -7.25
N TRP A 29 7.85 -18.04 -6.72
CA TRP A 29 8.22 -17.27 -5.54
C TRP A 29 8.13 -18.09 -4.26
N ILE A 30 9.00 -17.80 -3.30
CA ILE A 30 8.87 -18.33 -1.93
C ILE A 30 8.17 -17.27 -1.08
N VAL A 31 6.91 -17.50 -0.73
CA VAL A 31 6.14 -16.65 0.18
C VAL A 31 6.60 -16.88 1.61
N VAL A 32 7.02 -15.81 2.30
CA VAL A 32 7.46 -15.88 3.70
C VAL A 32 6.24 -15.77 4.61
N LEU A 33 5.90 -16.86 5.30
CA LEU A 33 4.73 -16.90 6.17
C LEU A 33 4.98 -16.14 7.48
N PRO A 34 3.93 -15.53 8.08
CA PRO A 34 4.00 -15.05 9.45
C PRO A 34 4.46 -16.19 10.36
N THR A 35 5.61 -15.97 10.98
CA THR A 35 6.30 -16.99 11.75
C THR A 35 6.45 -16.50 13.18
N THR A 36 6.04 -17.31 14.15
CA THR A 36 6.34 -17.10 15.56
C THR A 36 7.50 -17.99 15.99
N VAL A 37 8.38 -17.43 16.80
CA VAL A 37 9.51 -18.15 17.42
C VAL A 37 9.25 -18.17 18.92
N ASP A 38 9.06 -19.36 19.49
CA ASP A 38 8.84 -19.57 20.93
C ASP A 38 9.88 -20.57 21.44
N GLY A 39 10.89 -20.04 22.15
CA GLY A 39 12.07 -20.78 22.58
C GLY A 39 12.70 -21.56 21.42
N ASN A 40 12.50 -22.87 21.46
CA ASN A 40 13.05 -23.81 20.50
C ASN A 40 12.09 -24.22 19.37
N THR A 41 11.00 -23.48 19.17
CA THR A 41 9.99 -23.85 18.17
C THR A 41 9.69 -22.70 17.22
N VAL A 42 9.74 -22.99 15.93
CA VAL A 42 9.30 -22.08 14.87
C VAL A 42 7.95 -22.55 14.35
N ARG A 43 6.94 -21.68 14.37
CA ARG A 43 5.57 -21.99 13.94
C ARG A 43 5.06 -21.01 12.90
N ALA A 44 4.36 -21.54 11.91
CA ALA A 44 3.58 -20.76 10.96
C ALA A 44 2.23 -21.44 10.71
N GLN A 45 1.20 -20.62 10.50
CA GLN A 45 -0.15 -21.03 10.17
C GLN A 45 -0.50 -20.53 8.77
N THR A 46 -1.13 -21.38 7.98
CA THR A 46 -1.67 -21.07 6.65
C THR A 46 -2.81 -22.02 6.36
N ARG A 47 -3.73 -21.62 5.48
CA ARG A 47 -4.84 -22.46 5.02
C ARG A 47 -4.51 -23.23 3.75
N LEU A 48 -3.37 -22.94 3.11
CA LEU A 48 -2.96 -23.60 1.87
C LEU A 48 -2.21 -24.90 2.14
N THR A 49 -2.42 -25.87 1.24
CA THR A 49 -1.56 -27.05 1.12
C THR A 49 -0.53 -26.77 0.04
N SER A 50 0.75 -26.96 0.34
CA SER A 50 1.86 -26.57 -0.56
C SER A 50 3.15 -27.26 -0.16
N THR A 51 4.20 -27.09 -0.98
CA THR A 51 5.58 -27.33 -0.53
C THR A 51 6.00 -26.22 0.44
N PHE A 52 6.45 -26.63 1.63
CA PHE A 52 6.95 -25.74 2.67
C PHE A 52 8.46 -25.91 2.85
N LEU A 53 9.13 -24.78 3.07
CA LEU A 53 10.57 -24.73 3.29
C LEU A 53 10.86 -24.13 4.66
N VAL A 54 11.91 -24.63 5.31
CA VAL A 54 12.52 -23.98 6.47
C VAL A 54 13.63 -23.09 5.94
N LEU A 55 13.52 -21.79 6.18
CA LEU A 55 14.43 -20.79 5.67
C LEU A 55 15.30 -20.28 6.81
N ALA A 56 16.62 -20.39 6.69
CA ALA A 56 17.57 -19.65 7.51
C ALA A 56 17.94 -18.38 6.74
N LEU A 57 17.39 -17.24 7.14
CA LEU A 57 17.59 -15.97 6.43
C LEU A 57 18.74 -15.20 7.05
N GLU A 58 19.51 -14.51 6.22
CA GLU A 58 20.52 -13.57 6.72
C GLU A 58 19.87 -12.21 6.93
N GLN A 59 20.31 -11.52 7.99
CA GLN A 59 19.95 -10.13 8.21
C GLN A 59 20.51 -9.28 7.06
N GLY A 60 19.62 -8.72 6.26
CA GLY A 60 19.92 -7.76 5.21
C GLY A 60 19.53 -6.34 5.63
N SER A 61 20.17 -5.36 5.03
CA SER A 61 19.71 -3.97 5.12
C SER A 61 18.48 -3.77 4.23
N VAL A 62 17.55 -2.94 4.68
CA VAL A 62 16.42 -2.47 3.88
C VAL A 62 16.95 -1.79 2.61
N ALA A 63 16.62 -2.35 1.45
CA ALA A 63 17.02 -1.87 0.14
C ALA A 63 16.04 -2.33 -0.94
N ASP A 64 15.96 -1.56 -2.02
CA ASP A 64 15.37 -2.02 -3.27
C ASP A 64 16.31 -2.99 -3.97
N TRP A 65 15.78 -3.96 -4.71
CA TRP A 65 16.58 -4.86 -5.54
C TRP A 65 16.08 -4.86 -6.98
N VAL A 66 17.02 -4.84 -7.93
CA VAL A 66 16.71 -4.88 -9.36
C VAL A 66 16.32 -6.31 -9.74
N LEU A 67 15.21 -6.43 -10.45
CA LEU A 67 14.73 -7.67 -11.08
C LEU A 67 14.79 -7.51 -12.60
N PRO A 68 14.88 -8.60 -13.38
CA PRO A 68 14.93 -8.53 -14.84
C PRO A 68 13.77 -7.76 -15.47
N THR A 69 12.57 -7.85 -14.89
CA THR A 69 11.36 -7.19 -15.38
C THR A 69 10.75 -6.22 -14.38
N GLY A 70 11.52 -5.77 -13.39
CA GLY A 70 10.99 -4.83 -12.40
C GLY A 70 11.89 -4.58 -11.20
N ARG A 71 11.28 -4.42 -10.02
CA ARG A 71 11.98 -4.10 -8.78
C ARG A 71 11.31 -4.77 -7.59
N MET A 72 12.14 -5.28 -6.68
CA MET A 72 11.71 -5.78 -5.37
C MET A 72 11.87 -4.68 -4.32
N PHE A 73 10.85 -4.48 -3.49
CA PHE A 73 10.86 -3.50 -2.41
C PHE A 73 10.76 -4.20 -1.06
N THR A 74 11.71 -3.96 -0.16
CA THR A 74 11.76 -4.58 1.18
C THR A 74 11.18 -3.69 2.28
N GLN A 75 11.05 -2.39 2.03
CA GLN A 75 10.66 -1.36 2.99
C GLN A 75 9.32 -1.63 3.68
N ALA A 76 8.36 -2.18 2.93
CA ALA A 76 7.01 -2.45 3.42
C ALA A 76 6.84 -3.86 4.01
N ALA A 77 7.90 -4.67 4.08
CA ALA A 77 7.83 -6.05 4.60
C ALA A 77 7.86 -6.13 6.14
N GLY A 78 7.87 -4.99 6.84
CA GLY A 78 7.84 -4.92 8.31
C GLY A 78 9.05 -5.63 8.95
N ALA A 79 8.81 -6.48 9.94
CA ALA A 79 9.86 -7.27 10.58
C ALA A 79 10.62 -8.21 9.60
N ASN A 80 10.04 -8.49 8.43
CA ASN A 80 10.69 -9.28 7.38
C ASN A 80 11.53 -8.43 6.40
N ALA A 81 11.48 -7.10 6.49
CA ALA A 81 12.28 -6.21 5.66
C ALA A 81 13.79 -6.48 5.81
N ALA A 82 14.20 -6.84 7.03
CA ALA A 82 15.57 -7.20 7.34
C ALA A 82 15.95 -8.64 6.92
N LEU A 83 15.05 -9.41 6.31
CA LEU A 83 15.26 -10.85 6.05
C LEU A 83 15.25 -11.19 4.56
N ARG A 84 15.69 -10.25 3.72
CA ARG A 84 15.70 -10.42 2.25
C ARG A 84 14.33 -10.82 1.69
N ALA A 85 13.26 -10.28 2.27
CA ALA A 85 11.90 -10.48 1.80
C ALA A 85 11.24 -9.14 1.49
N GLY A 86 10.42 -9.12 0.44
CA GLY A 86 9.80 -7.90 -0.07
C GLY A 86 8.60 -8.18 -0.95
N TYR A 87 8.17 -7.15 -1.67
CA TYR A 87 7.13 -7.27 -2.69
C TYR A 87 7.69 -6.84 -4.05
N PRO A 88 7.62 -7.72 -5.06
CA PRO A 88 8.06 -7.38 -6.41
C PRO A 88 6.99 -6.57 -7.12
N VAL A 89 7.39 -5.53 -7.83
CA VAL A 89 6.57 -4.88 -8.86
C VAL A 89 7.26 -5.15 -10.18
N GLU A 90 6.63 -5.97 -11.02
CA GLU A 90 7.22 -6.53 -12.23
C GLU A 90 6.27 -6.48 -13.41
N ASP A 91 6.84 -6.45 -14.60
CA ASP A 91 6.14 -6.78 -15.83
C ASP A 91 6.21 -8.30 -16.04
N VAL A 92 5.04 -8.95 -16.13
CA VAL A 92 4.95 -10.40 -16.34
C VAL A 92 4.69 -10.68 -17.81
N ALA A 93 5.47 -11.57 -18.44
CA ALA A 93 5.24 -11.96 -19.82
C ALA A 93 3.85 -12.61 -19.98
N GLY A 94 3.01 -12.06 -20.85
CA GLY A 94 1.62 -12.50 -21.01
C GLY A 94 0.68 -12.09 -19.86
N GLY A 95 1.18 -11.35 -18.87
CA GLY A 95 0.44 -10.81 -17.73
C GLY A 95 0.44 -9.27 -17.71
N PRO A 96 0.09 -8.66 -16.56
CA PRO A 96 0.08 -7.22 -16.45
C PRO A 96 1.49 -6.60 -16.49
N SER A 97 1.60 -5.45 -17.15
CA SER A 97 2.79 -4.60 -17.11
C SER A 97 2.75 -3.66 -15.90
N PHE A 98 2.77 -4.23 -14.68
CA PHE A 98 2.64 -3.45 -13.44
C PHE A 98 3.87 -2.60 -13.15
N TRP A 99 5.07 -3.02 -13.55
CA TRP A 99 6.26 -2.20 -13.36
C TRP A 99 6.21 -0.94 -14.25
N ALA A 100 5.92 -1.12 -15.54
CA ALA A 100 5.77 0.01 -16.45
C ALA A 100 4.68 0.99 -15.97
N ALA A 101 3.52 0.47 -15.55
CA ALA A 101 2.43 1.28 -15.03
C ALA A 101 2.81 1.97 -13.71
N PHE A 102 3.48 1.29 -12.79
CA PHE A 102 3.95 1.87 -11.54
C PHE A 102 4.89 3.05 -11.79
N GLN A 103 5.83 2.91 -12.73
CA GLN A 103 6.73 4.00 -13.13
C GLN A 103 5.97 5.17 -13.77
N GLN A 104 5.05 4.88 -14.70
CA GLN A 104 4.20 5.91 -15.32
C GLN A 104 3.39 6.68 -14.27
N GLN A 105 2.91 5.98 -13.23
CA GLN A 105 2.16 6.56 -12.11
C GLN A 105 3.07 7.26 -11.08
N GLY A 106 4.33 7.58 -11.42
CA GLY A 106 5.26 8.31 -10.55
C GLY A 106 5.92 7.48 -9.44
N GLY A 107 5.80 6.15 -9.51
CA GLY A 107 6.45 5.19 -8.62
C GLY A 107 6.21 5.43 -7.13
N VAL A 108 7.22 5.14 -6.31
CA VAL A 108 7.15 5.22 -4.84
C VAL A 108 6.74 6.62 -4.35
N ALA A 109 7.23 7.68 -5.01
CA ALA A 109 6.94 9.05 -4.60
C ALA A 109 5.42 9.35 -4.62
N THR A 110 4.67 8.69 -5.50
CA THR A 110 3.23 8.92 -5.65
C THR A 110 2.37 7.79 -5.09
N LEU A 111 2.68 6.53 -5.41
CA LEU A 111 1.88 5.37 -5.01
C LEU A 111 2.35 4.74 -3.69
N GLY A 112 3.52 5.15 -3.19
CA GLY A 112 4.19 4.50 -2.07
C GLY A 112 4.76 3.14 -2.46
N TYR A 113 5.23 2.40 -1.45
CA TYR A 113 5.76 1.06 -1.64
C TYR A 113 4.65 0.04 -1.93
N PRO A 114 4.93 -1.06 -2.63
CA PRO A 114 4.02 -2.20 -2.67
C PRO A 114 3.84 -2.81 -1.28
N VAL A 115 2.61 -3.24 -0.99
CA VAL A 115 2.24 -3.84 0.30
C VAL A 115 1.56 -5.20 0.13
N SER A 116 1.52 -5.71 -1.10
CA SER A 116 1.06 -7.03 -1.46
C SER A 116 1.86 -7.61 -2.63
N GLN A 117 1.78 -8.93 -2.75
CA GLN A 117 2.03 -9.65 -4.00
C GLN A 117 0.95 -9.31 -5.04
N VAL A 118 1.15 -9.76 -6.27
CA VAL A 118 0.10 -9.77 -7.29
C VAL A 118 -0.88 -10.91 -7.02
N PHE A 119 -2.18 -10.65 -7.11
CA PHE A 119 -3.21 -11.68 -6.94
C PHE A 119 -4.45 -11.39 -7.79
N VAL A 120 -5.31 -12.37 -7.96
CA VAL A 120 -6.59 -12.21 -8.68
C VAL A 120 -7.72 -12.03 -7.68
N ARG A 121 -8.58 -11.03 -7.91
CA ARG A 121 -9.82 -10.81 -7.15
C ARG A 121 -10.93 -10.38 -8.09
N GLY A 122 -12.05 -11.11 -8.09
CA GLY A 122 -13.23 -10.73 -8.88
C GLY A 122 -12.96 -10.62 -10.38
N GLY A 123 -12.11 -11.47 -10.94
CA GLY A 123 -11.73 -11.44 -12.36
C GLY A 123 -10.74 -10.32 -12.74
N VAL A 124 -10.11 -9.69 -11.74
CA VAL A 124 -9.13 -8.61 -11.93
C VAL A 124 -7.82 -9.02 -11.26
N VAL A 125 -6.71 -8.89 -11.97
CA VAL A 125 -5.36 -8.99 -11.41
C VAL A 125 -5.05 -7.68 -10.72
N VAL A 126 -4.63 -7.73 -9.46
CA VAL A 126 -4.41 -6.56 -8.61
C VAL A 126 -3.07 -6.61 -7.90
N GLN A 127 -2.51 -5.43 -7.63
CA GLN A 127 -1.42 -5.25 -6.68
C GLN A 127 -1.66 -4.00 -5.83
N VAL A 128 -1.54 -4.16 -4.51
CA VAL A 128 -1.78 -3.10 -3.54
C VAL A 128 -0.47 -2.38 -3.24
N LEU A 129 -0.50 -1.05 -3.36
CA LEU A 129 0.55 -0.13 -2.94
C LEU A 129 0.03 0.67 -1.74
N GLN A 130 0.91 1.35 -0.99
CA GLN A 130 0.49 2.10 0.20
C GLN A 130 -0.63 3.11 -0.10
N LYS A 131 -0.55 3.83 -1.22
CA LYS A 131 -1.47 4.94 -1.57
C LYS A 131 -2.50 4.60 -2.64
N GLY A 132 -2.44 3.42 -3.25
CA GLY A 132 -3.33 3.05 -4.36
C GLY A 132 -3.22 1.57 -4.73
N VAL A 133 -4.00 1.13 -5.71
CA VAL A 133 -4.04 -0.27 -6.16
C VAL A 133 -3.98 -0.29 -7.68
N LEU A 134 -2.99 -0.97 -8.23
CA LEU A 134 -2.94 -1.24 -9.68
C LEU A 134 -3.85 -2.42 -10.00
N GLN A 135 -4.52 -2.35 -11.14
CA GLN A 135 -5.40 -3.38 -11.63
C GLN A 135 -5.30 -3.60 -13.15
N GLN A 136 -5.57 -4.82 -13.58
CA GLN A 136 -5.83 -5.19 -14.98
C GLN A 136 -6.87 -6.31 -15.01
N TRP A 137 -7.77 -6.30 -16.00
CA TRP A 137 -8.69 -7.42 -16.21
C TRP A 137 -7.93 -8.74 -16.42
N ALA A 138 -8.34 -9.81 -15.71
CA ALA A 138 -7.65 -11.09 -15.75
C ALA A 138 -7.76 -11.83 -17.09
N SER A 139 -8.74 -11.46 -17.93
CA SER A 139 -8.82 -11.91 -19.33
C SER A 139 -7.65 -11.41 -20.19
N GLY A 140 -6.82 -10.50 -19.67
CA GLY A 140 -5.73 -9.85 -20.40
C GLY A 140 -6.24 -8.75 -21.35
N GLY A 141 -5.29 -8.05 -21.99
CA GLY A 141 -5.54 -7.13 -23.11
C GLY A 141 -6.01 -5.70 -22.75
N GLY A 142 -6.26 -5.40 -21.48
CA GLY A 142 -6.61 -4.05 -21.02
C GLY A 142 -5.41 -3.26 -20.48
N PRO A 143 -5.47 -1.91 -20.43
CA PRO A 143 -4.44 -1.11 -19.76
C PRO A 143 -4.43 -1.39 -18.25
N VAL A 144 -3.26 -1.24 -17.63
CA VAL A 144 -3.13 -1.22 -16.17
C VAL A 144 -3.57 0.15 -15.67
N ASN A 145 -4.55 0.17 -14.75
CA ASN A 145 -5.10 1.40 -14.18
C ASN A 145 -5.14 1.35 -12.66
N LEU A 146 -5.39 2.50 -12.03
CA LEU A 146 -5.71 2.54 -10.61
C LEU A 146 -7.16 2.08 -10.38
N LEU A 147 -7.33 1.20 -9.40
CA LEU A 147 -8.63 0.71 -8.94
C LEU A 147 -9.40 1.83 -8.24
N ASN A 148 -10.73 1.88 -8.39
CA ASN A 148 -11.63 2.72 -7.59
C ASN A 148 -11.72 2.20 -6.14
N LEU A 149 -10.59 2.20 -5.44
CA LEU A 149 -10.43 1.58 -4.14
C LEU A 149 -11.44 2.14 -3.13
N LEU A 150 -11.58 3.46 -3.06
CA LEU A 150 -12.45 4.07 -2.06
C LEU A 150 -13.92 3.75 -2.36
N ASP A 151 -14.35 3.78 -3.63
CA ASP A 151 -15.70 3.33 -4.01
C ASP A 151 -15.98 1.89 -3.57
N LEU A 152 -14.98 1.01 -3.74
CA LEU A 152 -15.11 -0.40 -3.33
C LEU A 152 -15.19 -0.55 -1.80
N LEU A 153 -14.41 0.23 -1.04
CA LEU A 153 -14.48 0.22 0.42
C LEU A 153 -15.84 0.73 0.92
N SER A 154 -16.42 1.76 0.29
CA SER A 154 -17.77 2.23 0.61
C SER A 154 -18.82 1.16 0.34
N ARG A 155 -18.77 0.52 -0.84
CA ARG A 155 -19.68 -0.59 -1.18
C ARG A 155 -19.55 -1.78 -0.24
N ALA A 156 -18.36 -1.98 0.34
CA ALA A 156 -18.11 -3.00 1.35
C ALA A 156 -18.51 -2.57 2.78
N GLY A 157 -19.05 -1.36 2.98
CA GLY A 157 -19.58 -0.90 4.26
C GLY A 157 -18.56 -0.26 5.20
N PHE A 158 -17.36 0.09 4.72
CA PHE A 158 -16.29 0.65 5.56
C PHE A 158 -16.41 2.17 5.80
N ASP A 159 -17.44 2.85 5.29
CA ASP A 159 -17.53 4.31 5.37
C ASP A 159 -17.47 4.87 6.81
N ALA A 160 -18.08 4.19 7.78
CA ALA A 160 -18.03 4.63 9.17
C ALA A 160 -16.60 4.61 9.74
N VAL A 161 -15.84 3.53 9.51
CA VAL A 161 -14.45 3.44 9.99
C VAL A 161 -13.51 4.35 9.20
N LEU A 162 -13.77 4.52 7.90
CA LEU A 162 -13.00 5.46 7.06
C LEU A 162 -13.16 6.90 7.56
N ASP A 163 -14.38 7.34 7.87
CA ASP A 163 -14.65 8.69 8.36
C ASP A 163 -14.12 8.91 9.78
N GLN A 164 -14.39 7.97 10.70
CA GLN A 164 -14.12 8.16 12.13
C GLN A 164 -12.68 7.86 12.53
N THR A 165 -12.04 6.88 11.91
CA THR A 165 -10.69 6.42 12.28
C THR A 165 -9.63 6.95 11.33
N TYR A 166 -9.92 6.91 10.03
CA TYR A 166 -8.94 7.28 9.00
C TYR A 166 -9.17 8.67 8.40
N HIS A 167 -10.19 9.38 8.88
CA HIS A 167 -10.51 10.75 8.48
C HIS A 167 -10.66 10.91 6.96
N ILE A 168 -11.25 9.90 6.31
CA ILE A 168 -11.65 9.91 4.90
C ILE A 168 -13.18 10.04 4.85
N PRO A 169 -13.72 11.17 4.38
CA PRO A 169 -15.16 11.42 4.47
C PRO A 169 -15.97 10.39 3.68
N VAL A 170 -17.19 10.15 4.14
CA VAL A 170 -18.22 9.40 3.39
C VAL A 170 -18.45 10.09 2.04
N PRO A 171 -18.61 9.37 0.92
CA PRO A 171 -18.94 10.01 -0.36
C PRO A 171 -20.32 10.66 -0.29
N ARG A 172 -20.53 11.75 -1.05
CA ARG A 172 -21.87 12.33 -1.19
C ARG A 172 -22.81 11.35 -1.88
N SER A 173 -24.11 11.56 -1.64
CA SER A 173 -25.14 10.86 -2.39
C SER A 173 -24.99 11.12 -3.89
N THR A 174 -24.97 10.04 -4.67
CA THR A 174 -24.96 10.06 -6.13
C THR A 174 -26.37 9.99 -6.72
N ALA A 175 -27.43 10.10 -5.89
CA ALA A 175 -28.82 10.04 -6.36
C ALA A 175 -29.11 11.10 -7.43
N GLU A 176 -28.57 12.31 -7.24
CA GLU A 176 -28.69 13.44 -8.16
C GLU A 176 -27.87 13.27 -9.46
N ASP A 177 -27.01 12.24 -9.55
CA ASP A 177 -26.25 11.96 -10.76
C ASP A 177 -27.08 11.15 -11.77
N THR A 178 -28.24 10.63 -11.34
CA THR A 178 -29.14 9.82 -12.18
C THR A 178 -29.69 10.65 -13.34
N GLY A 179 -29.43 10.18 -14.58
CA GLY A 179 -29.92 10.83 -15.79
C GLY A 179 -29.06 11.99 -16.30
N LEU A 180 -27.98 12.34 -15.61
CA LEU A 180 -27.00 13.29 -16.10
C LEU A 180 -26.20 12.70 -17.26
N THR A 181 -25.83 13.55 -18.22
CA THR A 181 -24.79 13.21 -19.20
C THR A 181 -23.43 13.10 -18.51
N TRP A 182 -22.47 12.44 -19.16
CA TRP A 182 -21.11 12.33 -18.64
C TRP A 182 -20.48 13.70 -18.34
N SER A 183 -20.70 14.69 -19.21
CA SER A 183 -20.13 16.04 -19.02
C SER A 183 -20.74 16.74 -17.80
N GLU A 184 -22.05 16.61 -17.60
CA GLU A 184 -22.75 17.20 -16.45
C GLU A 184 -22.33 16.53 -15.15
N LEU A 185 -22.20 15.20 -15.16
CA LEU A 185 -21.70 14.44 -14.02
C LEU A 185 -20.27 14.89 -13.65
N VAL A 186 -19.36 14.95 -14.62
CA VAL A 186 -17.99 15.42 -14.38
C VAL A 186 -17.98 16.84 -13.82
N ALA A 187 -18.73 17.76 -14.43
CA ALA A 187 -18.80 19.15 -13.99
C ALA A 187 -19.32 19.26 -12.54
N ARG A 188 -20.37 18.50 -12.21
CA ARG A 188 -20.94 18.45 -10.86
C ARG A 188 -19.94 17.96 -9.82
N HIS A 189 -19.20 16.89 -10.11
CA HIS A 189 -18.19 16.37 -9.18
C HIS A 189 -16.98 17.30 -9.05
N LEU A 190 -16.55 17.94 -10.14
CA LEU A 190 -15.47 18.93 -10.09
C LEU A 190 -15.87 20.21 -9.34
N ALA A 191 -17.17 20.53 -9.29
CA ALA A 191 -17.67 21.66 -8.49
C ALA A 191 -17.42 21.51 -6.99
N ILE A 192 -17.08 20.31 -6.49
CA ILE A 192 -16.61 20.13 -5.10
C ILE A 192 -15.41 21.03 -4.82
N PHE A 193 -14.51 21.25 -5.78
CA PHE A 193 -13.35 22.13 -5.60
C PHE A 193 -13.70 23.61 -5.42
N GLU A 194 -14.93 24.01 -5.74
CA GLU A 194 -15.42 25.39 -5.61
C GLU A 194 -16.05 25.67 -4.23
N GLU A 195 -16.08 24.67 -3.35
CA GLU A 195 -16.56 24.85 -1.98
C GLU A 195 -15.61 25.72 -1.15
N ASP A 196 -16.19 26.53 -0.27
CA ASP A 196 -15.46 27.39 0.67
C ASP A 196 -14.90 26.56 1.84
N VAL A 197 -13.93 25.71 1.54
CA VAL A 197 -13.20 24.88 2.51
C VAL A 197 -11.71 25.23 2.46
N PRO A 198 -11.08 25.61 3.60
CA PRO A 198 -9.67 25.97 3.64
C PRO A 198 -8.75 24.91 3.04
N GLY A 199 -7.84 25.34 2.16
CA GLY A 199 -6.83 24.47 1.56
C GLY A 199 -7.32 23.61 0.39
N LEU A 200 -8.59 23.67 0.02
CA LEU A 200 -9.13 22.89 -1.09
C LEU A 200 -8.49 23.26 -2.44
N ALA A 201 -8.13 24.54 -2.64
CA ALA A 201 -7.36 24.99 -3.81
C ALA A 201 -5.95 24.36 -3.88
N ALA A 202 -5.30 24.15 -2.73
CA ALA A 202 -4.00 23.46 -2.67
C ALA A 202 -4.17 21.96 -2.98
N ILE A 203 -5.27 21.34 -2.51
CA ILE A 203 -5.61 19.97 -2.87
C ILE A 203 -5.87 19.85 -4.38
N ARG A 204 -6.65 20.75 -4.99
CA ARG A 204 -6.88 20.79 -6.44
C ARG A 204 -5.56 20.86 -7.21
N THR A 205 -4.69 21.78 -6.80
CA THR A 205 -3.36 21.94 -7.38
C THR A 205 -2.58 20.63 -7.32
N ARG A 206 -2.57 19.95 -6.17
CA ARG A 206 -1.88 18.66 -6.03
C ARG A 206 -2.51 17.55 -6.89
N TYR A 207 -3.84 17.48 -6.93
CA TYR A 207 -4.61 16.52 -7.73
C TYR A 207 -4.27 16.66 -9.22
N GLU A 208 -4.28 17.88 -9.76
CA GLU A 208 -3.96 18.19 -11.15
C GLU A 208 -2.48 18.02 -11.48
N GLN A 209 -1.58 18.63 -10.69
CA GLN A 209 -0.13 18.61 -10.95
C GLN A 209 0.44 17.20 -10.91
N THR A 210 -0.01 16.39 -9.95
CA THR A 210 0.49 15.01 -9.86
C THR A 210 0.11 14.28 -11.14
N ALA A 211 -1.15 14.34 -11.59
CA ALA A 211 -1.59 13.73 -12.85
C ALA A 211 -0.82 14.26 -14.07
N ALA A 212 -0.67 15.58 -14.19
CA ALA A 212 0.06 16.21 -15.28
C ALA A 212 1.53 15.75 -15.35
N SER A 213 2.20 15.58 -14.21
CA SER A 213 3.60 15.08 -14.18
C SER A 213 3.76 13.65 -14.70
N ALA A 214 2.67 12.88 -14.74
CA ALA A 214 2.61 11.54 -15.35
C ALA A 214 2.10 11.56 -16.80
N GLY A 215 1.81 12.73 -17.37
CA GLY A 215 1.17 12.87 -18.68
C GLY A 215 -0.26 12.31 -18.71
N GLN A 216 -0.99 12.40 -17.59
CA GLN A 216 -2.32 11.81 -17.43
C GLN A 216 -3.38 12.87 -17.11
N ASP A 217 -4.60 12.58 -17.56
CA ASP A 217 -5.80 13.26 -17.08
C ASP A 217 -6.03 12.92 -15.59
N PRO A 218 -6.36 13.90 -14.74
CA PRO A 218 -6.50 13.66 -13.31
C PRO A 218 -7.74 12.81 -12.95
N ILE A 219 -8.80 12.84 -13.75
CA ILE A 219 -9.97 11.98 -13.55
C ILE A 219 -9.62 10.52 -13.90
N GLN A 220 -8.84 10.29 -14.96
CA GLN A 220 -8.30 8.96 -15.27
C GLN A 220 -7.44 8.42 -14.13
N ARG A 221 -6.58 9.27 -13.56
CA ARG A 221 -5.64 8.87 -12.51
C ARG A 221 -6.30 8.66 -11.15
N TRP A 222 -7.03 9.65 -10.66
CA TRP A 222 -7.53 9.68 -9.28
C TRP A 222 -9.03 9.43 -9.18
N GLY A 223 -9.75 9.55 -10.30
CA GLY A 223 -11.21 9.53 -10.32
C GLY A 223 -11.81 10.85 -9.85
N LEU A 224 -13.13 10.91 -9.95
CA LEU A 224 -13.90 12.10 -9.60
C LEU A 224 -13.81 12.39 -8.09
N PRO A 225 -13.76 13.67 -7.67
CA PRO A 225 -14.00 14.05 -6.29
C PRO A 225 -15.41 13.63 -5.85
N LEU A 226 -15.56 13.15 -4.62
CA LEU A 226 -16.84 12.65 -4.10
C LEU A 226 -17.30 13.36 -2.83
N SER A 227 -16.36 13.84 -2.02
CA SER A 227 -16.67 14.60 -0.80
C SER A 227 -15.42 15.30 -0.26
N VAL A 228 -15.63 16.37 0.49
CA VAL A 228 -14.62 17.08 1.27
C VAL A 228 -15.13 17.27 2.70
N LYS A 229 -14.24 17.18 3.69
CA LYS A 229 -14.56 17.43 5.10
C LYS A 229 -13.37 18.02 5.84
N ASP A 230 -13.65 19.01 6.68
CA ASP A 230 -12.69 19.57 7.63
C ASP A 230 -12.72 18.76 8.94
N TYR A 231 -11.59 18.22 9.36
CA TYR A 231 -11.44 17.44 10.59
C TYR A 231 -10.82 18.22 11.74
N GLY A 232 -10.54 19.51 11.56
CA GLY A 232 -9.88 20.37 12.54
C GLY A 232 -8.42 20.65 12.17
N PRO A 233 -7.47 19.73 12.39
CA PRO A 233 -6.06 19.97 12.05
C PRO A 233 -5.74 19.82 10.56
N PHE A 234 -6.62 19.18 9.78
CA PHE A 234 -6.48 19.01 8.34
C PHE A 234 -7.85 18.91 7.65
N VAL A 235 -7.85 19.12 6.34
CA VAL A 235 -9.01 18.95 5.45
C VAL A 235 -8.74 17.76 4.53
N THR A 236 -9.70 16.85 4.41
CA THR A 236 -9.59 15.70 3.51
C THR A 236 -10.54 15.83 2.32
N LEU A 237 -10.01 15.74 1.11
CA LEU A 237 -10.78 15.47 -0.10
C LEU A 237 -10.73 13.97 -0.40
N ARG A 238 -11.89 13.38 -0.65
CA ARG A 238 -12.04 12.01 -1.14
C ARG A 238 -12.31 12.03 -2.65
N THR A 239 -11.62 11.16 -3.39
CA THR A 239 -11.95 10.80 -4.77
C THR A 239 -12.35 9.32 -4.87
N GLN A 240 -12.61 8.81 -6.07
CA GLN A 240 -12.93 7.39 -6.28
C GLN A 240 -11.74 6.45 -5.97
N ARG A 241 -10.50 6.91 -6.18
CA ARG A 241 -9.29 6.08 -6.12
C ARG A 241 -8.31 6.46 -5.00
N ALA A 242 -8.34 7.71 -4.54
CA ALA A 242 -7.41 8.24 -3.54
C ALA A 242 -8.09 9.25 -2.60
N ALA A 243 -7.38 9.62 -1.54
CA ALA A 243 -7.74 10.75 -0.70
C ALA A 243 -6.54 11.68 -0.53
N PHE A 244 -6.82 12.96 -0.38
CA PHE A 244 -5.81 14.02 -0.23
C PHE A 244 -6.07 14.78 1.07
N GLN A 245 -5.03 15.02 1.85
CA GLN A 245 -5.11 15.72 3.13
C GLN A 245 -4.30 17.00 3.08
N TYR A 246 -4.97 18.14 3.21
CA TYR A 246 -4.35 19.43 3.42
C TYR A 246 -4.15 19.69 4.91
N TRP A 247 -2.91 19.87 5.33
CA TRP A 247 -2.55 20.11 6.73
C TRP A 247 -2.63 21.60 7.06
N LYS A 248 -3.40 21.95 8.10
CA LYS A 248 -3.53 23.33 8.63
C LYS A 248 -2.57 23.60 9.78
N VAL A 249 -2.15 22.54 10.46
CA VAL A 249 -1.22 22.59 11.59
C VAL A 249 0.02 21.74 11.28
N ALA A 250 1.13 22.08 11.92
CA ALA A 250 2.31 21.23 11.87
C ALA A 250 2.09 19.96 12.70
N LEU A 251 2.58 18.83 12.20
CA LEU A 251 2.56 17.55 12.91
C LEU A 251 3.95 16.88 12.82
N PRO A 252 4.96 17.41 13.54
CA PRO A 252 6.36 16.98 13.40
C PRO A 252 6.58 15.49 13.67
N GLU A 253 5.70 14.85 14.45
CA GLU A 253 5.74 13.41 14.74
C GLU A 253 5.51 12.53 13.51
N LEU A 254 4.85 13.04 12.45
CA LEU A 254 4.69 12.31 11.19
C LEU A 254 5.82 12.58 10.20
N GLY A 255 6.59 13.66 10.41
CA GLY A 255 7.73 14.02 9.58
C GLY A 255 7.87 15.54 9.39
N PRO A 256 9.06 16.02 8.98
CA PRO A 256 9.33 17.44 8.79
C PRO A 256 8.49 18.08 7.66
N GLU A 257 7.94 17.28 6.73
CA GLU A 257 7.09 17.75 5.64
C GLU A 257 5.65 18.08 6.07
N TYR A 258 5.19 17.60 7.22
CA TYR A 258 3.84 17.83 7.74
C TYR A 258 3.74 19.20 8.40
N VAL A 259 3.79 20.24 7.58
CA VAL A 259 3.66 21.65 7.96
C VAL A 259 2.38 22.25 7.39
N PRO A 260 1.90 23.41 7.91
CA PRO A 260 0.76 24.11 7.33
C PRO A 260 0.96 24.35 5.83
N GLY A 261 -0.04 23.99 5.02
CA GLY A 261 0.03 24.09 3.56
C GLY A 261 0.38 22.79 2.83
N PHE A 262 0.91 21.79 3.54
CA PHE A 262 1.29 20.51 2.93
C PHE A 262 0.05 19.70 2.51
N VAL A 263 0.11 19.12 1.31
CA VAL A 263 -0.92 18.20 0.80
C VAL A 263 -0.36 16.79 0.69
N ALA A 264 -0.77 15.93 1.61
CA ALA A 264 -0.45 14.51 1.58
C ALA A 264 -1.44 13.73 0.70
N ILE A 265 -0.94 12.70 0.03
CA ILE A 265 -1.80 11.64 -0.55
C ILE A 265 -1.90 10.56 0.52
N VAL A 266 -3.12 10.24 0.94
CA VAL A 266 -3.40 9.29 2.01
C VAL A 266 -3.03 7.87 1.58
N ASN A 267 -2.51 7.08 2.52
CA ASN A 267 -2.15 5.67 2.30
C ASN A 267 -3.41 4.77 2.24
N ALA A 268 -4.29 5.01 1.26
CA ALA A 268 -5.57 4.31 1.12
C ALA A 268 -5.42 2.78 0.95
N GLY A 269 -4.33 2.31 0.32
CA GLY A 269 -4.06 0.88 0.18
C GLY A 269 -3.65 0.21 1.50
N ASP A 270 -2.85 0.90 2.33
CA ASP A 270 -2.55 0.46 3.70
C ASP A 270 -3.80 0.48 4.59
N ILE A 271 -4.67 1.48 4.43
CA ILE A 271 -5.95 1.54 5.15
C ILE A 271 -6.83 0.35 4.76
N ALA A 272 -6.94 0.04 3.47
CA ALA A 272 -7.67 -1.13 2.98
C ALA A 272 -7.10 -2.44 3.55
N LYS A 273 -5.78 -2.52 3.72
CA LYS A 273 -5.13 -3.63 4.44
C LYS A 273 -5.53 -3.66 5.92
N ALA A 274 -5.48 -2.53 6.61
CA ALA A 274 -5.77 -2.44 8.05
C ALA A 274 -7.22 -2.80 8.40
N VAL A 275 -8.18 -2.48 7.53
CA VAL A 275 -9.60 -2.85 7.70
C VAL A 275 -9.91 -4.28 7.23
N GLY A 276 -8.90 -5.06 6.81
CA GLY A 276 -9.06 -6.45 6.39
C GLY A 276 -9.76 -6.63 5.04
N TYR A 277 -9.70 -5.62 4.16
CA TYR A 277 -10.36 -5.71 2.85
C TYR A 277 -9.67 -6.67 1.88
N TRP A 278 -8.35 -6.87 2.04
CA TRP A 278 -7.55 -7.72 1.16
C TRP A 278 -7.42 -9.15 1.68
N PRO A 279 -7.29 -10.15 0.79
CA PRO A 279 -6.92 -11.50 1.21
C PRO A 279 -5.61 -11.49 1.99
N GLU A 280 -5.58 -12.13 3.16
CA GLU A 280 -4.42 -12.08 4.05
C GLU A 280 -3.13 -12.59 3.37
N GLU A 281 -3.24 -13.67 2.60
CA GLU A 281 -2.06 -14.32 2.03
C GLU A 281 -1.35 -13.50 0.94
N SER A 282 -2.08 -12.62 0.25
CA SER A 282 -1.44 -11.73 -0.73
C SER A 282 -0.61 -10.63 -0.05
N LEU A 283 -0.79 -10.42 1.25
CA LEU A 283 -0.06 -9.44 2.06
C LEU A 283 1.23 -10.02 2.66
N PHE A 284 1.57 -11.27 2.38
CA PHE A 284 2.83 -11.84 2.83
C PHE A 284 3.94 -11.48 1.84
N PRO A 285 5.15 -11.11 2.30
CA PRO A 285 6.25 -10.81 1.41
C PRO A 285 6.81 -12.10 0.79
N VAL A 286 7.51 -11.98 -0.33
CA VAL A 286 8.24 -13.07 -0.97
C VAL A 286 9.74 -12.90 -0.76
N LEU A 287 10.47 -14.01 -0.77
CA LEU A 287 11.92 -14.03 -0.72
C LEU A 287 12.50 -13.40 -1.99
N ILE A 288 13.55 -12.60 -1.86
CA ILE A 288 14.34 -12.11 -3.00
C ILE A 288 14.97 -13.30 -3.74
N PRO A 289 14.89 -13.41 -5.08
CA PRO A 289 15.48 -14.52 -5.82
C PRO A 289 17.00 -14.54 -5.71
N GLN A 290 17.58 -15.73 -5.82
CA GLN A 290 19.01 -15.86 -6.05
C GLN A 290 19.34 -15.28 -7.43
N GLY A 291 20.11 -14.19 -7.46
CA GLY A 291 20.47 -13.47 -8.69
C GLY A 291 19.90 -12.05 -8.81
N ALA A 292 18.98 -11.65 -7.93
CA ALA A 292 18.58 -10.24 -7.87
C ALA A 292 19.78 -9.37 -7.49
N GLN A 293 19.94 -8.26 -8.20
CA GLN A 293 21.08 -7.37 -8.00
C GLN A 293 20.72 -6.26 -7.02
N ARG A 294 21.59 -6.07 -6.03
CA ARG A 294 21.52 -4.89 -5.18
C ARG A 294 21.94 -3.68 -6.02
N PRO A 295 21.25 -2.53 -5.94
CA PRO A 295 21.73 -1.32 -6.59
C PRO A 295 23.13 -0.98 -6.06
N GLU A 296 24.07 -0.78 -6.97
CA GLU A 296 25.42 -0.32 -6.68
C GLU A 296 25.36 0.94 -5.79
N PRO A 297 26.14 1.03 -4.69
CA PRO A 297 26.23 2.23 -3.89
C PRO A 297 26.80 3.38 -4.72
N GLY A 298 25.93 4.17 -5.35
CA GLY A 298 26.32 5.32 -6.19
C GLY A 298 25.54 5.51 -7.49
N ALA A 299 24.70 4.56 -7.91
CA ALA A 299 24.02 4.63 -9.22
C ALA A 299 22.64 5.32 -9.24
N VAL A 300 22.23 5.99 -8.15
CA VAL A 300 21.00 6.81 -8.16
C VAL A 300 21.33 8.21 -7.68
N ARG A 301 21.49 9.15 -8.63
CA ARG A 301 21.25 10.57 -8.36
C ARG A 301 19.75 10.75 -8.13
N SER A 302 19.33 10.49 -6.91
CA SER A 302 18.13 11.07 -6.32
C SER A 302 18.59 11.48 -4.93
N THR A 303 18.92 12.76 -4.77
CA THR A 303 19.13 13.38 -3.47
C THR A 303 17.79 13.37 -2.74
N VAL A 304 17.45 12.24 -2.13
CA VAL A 304 16.57 12.18 -0.98
C VAL A 304 17.51 12.04 0.20
N THR A 305 17.71 13.14 0.92
CA THR A 305 18.37 13.12 2.22
C THR A 305 17.50 12.29 3.15
N THR A 306 17.94 11.06 3.42
CA THR A 306 17.29 10.14 4.35
C THR A 306 17.45 10.66 5.78
N THR A 307 16.44 11.34 6.32
CA THR A 307 16.13 11.25 7.74
C THR A 307 14.88 10.40 7.87
N ALA A 308 15.09 9.11 8.14
CA ALA A 308 14.02 8.20 8.52
C ALA A 308 13.39 8.67 9.84
N PRO A 309 12.08 8.91 9.94
CA PRO A 309 11.42 8.97 11.22
C PRO A 309 11.31 7.54 11.79
N PRO A 310 11.45 7.36 13.12
CA PRO A 310 11.24 6.06 13.74
C PRO A 310 9.78 5.63 13.56
N VAL A 311 9.59 4.33 13.36
CA VAL A 311 8.28 3.66 13.40
C VAL A 311 7.64 4.01 14.75
N ALA A 312 6.62 4.88 14.73
CA ALA A 312 5.75 5.05 15.88
C ALA A 312 4.96 3.75 16.06
N ALA A 313 5.34 2.97 17.07
CA ALA A 313 4.49 1.94 17.62
C ALA A 313 3.20 2.63 18.09
N ALA A 314 2.06 2.27 17.51
CA ALA A 314 0.77 2.63 18.06
C ALA A 314 0.65 1.93 19.43
N THR A 315 0.91 2.67 20.51
CA THR A 315 0.59 2.24 21.86
C THR A 315 -0.93 2.20 21.97
N PHE A 316 -1.50 0.99 22.02
CA PHE A 316 -2.89 0.82 22.45
C PHE A 316 -3.01 1.36 23.87
N LEU A 317 -3.76 2.44 24.05
CA LEU A 317 -4.23 2.85 25.37
C LEU A 317 -5.15 1.75 25.89
N ALA A 318 -4.72 1.06 26.95
CA ALA A 318 -5.58 0.15 27.69
C ALA A 318 -6.80 0.92 28.24
N PRO A 319 -7.99 0.31 28.28
CA PRO A 319 -9.14 0.93 28.91
C PRO A 319 -8.90 1.09 30.41
N THR A 320 -9.12 2.30 30.92
CA THR A 320 -9.09 2.62 32.36
C THR A 320 -10.11 1.75 33.08
N PRO A 321 -9.76 1.05 34.18
CA PRO A 321 -10.75 0.33 34.97
C PRO A 321 -11.70 1.33 35.62
N THR A 322 -13.00 1.09 35.45
CA THR A 322 -14.09 1.80 36.14
C THR A 322 -13.91 1.64 37.66
N PRO A 323 -13.98 2.71 38.46
CA PRO A 323 -14.01 2.56 39.91
C PRO A 323 -15.33 1.90 40.33
N THR A 324 -15.23 0.73 40.95
CA THR A 324 -16.33 0.10 41.68
C THR A 324 -16.49 0.81 43.02
N ALA A 325 -17.71 1.32 43.26
CA ALA A 325 -18.33 1.82 44.51
C ALA A 325 -17.41 2.23 45.68
#